data_AF-A0A227J8Q0-F1
#
_entry.id   AF-A0A227J8Q0-F1
#
_cell.length_a   1.000
_cell.length_b   1.000
_cell.length_c   1.000
_cell.angle_alpha   90.00
_cell.angle_beta   90.00
_cell.angle_gamma   90.00
#
_symmetry.space_group_name_H-M   'P 1'
#
loop_
_entity.id
_entity.type
_entity.pdbx_description
1 polymer ?
#
loop_
_entity_poly.entity_id
_entity_poly.type
_entity_poly.pdbx_seq_one_letter_code
_entity_poly.pdbx_strand_id
1 'polypeptide(L)'
;ASCESSITYIDGGKGILLHRGYPIDQLANNADYLEVCYILLYGEAPTREQYEQFKTTVTRHTMVHEQIASFFHGFRRDAHPMAVMCGVVGALAAFYHDSLDINNDEHREIAAYRLLSKMPTLAAMCFKYSVGQPFIYPRNDLSYAENFLHMMFANPCEEYEVNPV
;
A
#
# COMPACT_ATOMS: atom_id res chain seq x y z
N ALA A 1 13.13 26.33 -2.51
CA ALA A 1 13.19 24.91 -2.09
C ALA A 1 12.74 24.84 -0.65
N SER A 2 11.74 24.00 -0.32
CA SER A 2 11.15 23.94 1.04
C SER A 2 11.90 23.00 1.99
N CYS A 3 12.61 22.00 1.45
CA CYS A 3 13.45 21.08 2.20
C CYS A 3 14.58 20.53 1.30
N GLU A 4 15.61 19.97 1.93
CA GLU A 4 16.58 19.11 1.26
C GLU A 4 16.04 17.67 1.23
N SER A 5 16.19 16.98 0.10
CA SER A 5 15.69 15.62 -0.08
C SER A 5 16.64 14.78 -0.91
N SER A 6 16.90 13.56 -0.44
CA SER A 6 17.68 12.53 -1.15
C SER A 6 16.80 11.42 -1.74
N ILE A 7 15.47 11.63 -1.80
CA ILE A 7 14.51 10.58 -2.20
C ILE A 7 14.28 10.60 -3.70
N THR A 8 13.90 11.74 -4.26
CA THR A 8 13.50 11.87 -5.67
C THR A 8 14.12 13.11 -6.27
N TYR A 9 14.64 12.98 -7.48
CA TYR A 9 15.12 14.09 -8.29
C TYR A 9 14.24 14.25 -9.53
N ILE A 10 13.86 15.50 -9.82
CA ILE A 10 13.01 15.85 -10.96
C ILE A 10 13.67 17.01 -11.73
N ASP A 11 13.95 16.80 -13.01
CA ASP A 11 14.28 17.86 -13.96
C ASP A 11 13.09 18.00 -14.93
N GLY A 12 12.22 18.98 -14.65
CA GLY A 12 11.03 19.23 -15.47
C GLY A 12 11.35 19.77 -16.87
N GLY A 13 12.51 20.39 -17.08
CA GLY A 13 12.92 20.90 -18.39
C GLY A 13 13.37 19.79 -19.32
N LYS A 14 14.00 18.74 -18.77
CA LYS A 14 14.48 17.56 -19.53
C LYS A 14 13.56 16.34 -19.42
N GLY A 15 12.52 16.40 -18.59
CA GLY A 15 11.62 15.27 -18.34
C GLY A 15 12.30 14.11 -17.60
N ILE A 16 13.28 14.39 -16.74
CA ILE A 16 14.02 13.36 -15.99
C ILE A 16 13.38 13.18 -14.61
N LEU A 17 13.05 11.94 -14.25
CA LEU A 17 12.61 11.53 -12.93
C LEU A 17 13.50 10.39 -12.42
N LEU A 18 14.14 10.60 -11.27
CA LEU A 18 14.99 9.61 -10.62
C LEU A 18 14.47 9.33 -9.20
N HIS A 19 14.29 8.07 -8.84
CA HIS A 19 14.07 7.64 -7.45
C HIS A 19 15.37 7.09 -6.89
N ARG A 20 15.91 7.70 -5.84
CA ARG A 20 17.22 7.37 -5.26
C ARG A 20 18.37 7.28 -6.28
N GLY A 21 18.28 8.08 -7.35
CA GLY A 21 19.25 8.08 -8.45
C GLY A 21 18.94 7.10 -9.59
N TYR A 22 17.98 6.19 -9.42
CA TYR A 22 17.55 5.25 -10.47
C TYR A 22 16.51 5.91 -11.40
N PRO A 23 16.70 5.87 -12.73
CA PRO A 23 15.70 6.34 -13.68
C PRO A 23 14.37 5.60 -13.55
N ILE A 24 13.25 6.34 -13.56
CA ILE A 24 11.91 5.75 -13.43
C ILE A 24 11.62 4.68 -14.48
N ASP A 25 12.10 4.85 -15.71
CA ASP A 25 11.92 3.90 -16.82
C ASP A 25 12.61 2.56 -16.53
N GLN A 26 13.78 2.58 -15.89
CA GLN A 26 14.47 1.36 -15.50
C GLN A 26 13.73 0.63 -14.38
N LEU A 27 13.21 1.37 -13.39
CA LEU A 27 12.42 0.79 -12.31
C LEU A 27 11.11 0.20 -12.82
N ALA A 28 10.40 0.88 -13.71
CA ALA A 28 9.12 0.43 -14.24
C ALA A 28 9.24 -0.86 -15.07
N ASN A 29 10.34 -1.05 -15.79
CA ASN A 29 10.53 -2.23 -16.65
C ASN A 29 11.21 -3.41 -15.95
N ASN A 30 12.01 -3.17 -14.91
CA ASN A 30 12.89 -4.20 -14.34
C ASN A 30 12.69 -4.47 -12.84
N ALA A 31 11.89 -3.68 -12.13
CA ALA A 31 11.70 -3.82 -10.69
C ALA A 31 10.22 -4.06 -10.33
N ASP A 32 10.00 -4.82 -9.25
CA ASP A 32 8.68 -5.00 -8.67
C ASP A 32 8.27 -3.77 -7.86
N TYR A 33 6.97 -3.55 -7.68
CA TYR A 33 6.46 -2.45 -6.86
C TYR A 33 7.05 -2.45 -5.43
N LEU A 34 7.15 -3.62 -4.80
CA LEU A 34 7.73 -3.76 -3.46
C LEU A 34 9.23 -3.44 -3.43
N GLU A 35 9.96 -3.76 -4.48
CA GLU A 35 11.38 -3.42 -4.60
C GLU A 35 11.57 -1.90 -4.71
N VAL A 36 10.73 -1.23 -5.50
CA VAL A 36 10.71 0.24 -5.58
C VAL A 36 10.35 0.86 -4.22
N CYS A 37 9.38 0.31 -3.49
CA CYS A 37 9.07 0.77 -2.13
C CYS A 37 10.26 0.62 -1.18
N TYR A 38 10.98 -0.51 -1.26
CA TYR A 38 12.19 -0.74 -0.47
C TYR A 38 13.25 0.31 -0.78
N ILE A 39 13.55 0.54 -2.07
CA ILE A 39 14.51 1.57 -2.51
C ILE A 39 14.12 2.94 -1.97
N LEU A 40 12.84 3.32 -2.05
CA LEU A 40 12.39 4.62 -1.55
C LEU A 40 12.58 4.76 -0.03
N LEU A 41 12.31 3.71 0.74
CA LEU A 41 12.46 3.71 2.20
C LEU A 41 13.95 3.71 2.63
N TYR A 42 14.77 2.83 2.07
CA TYR A 42 16.14 2.58 2.54
C TYR A 42 17.25 3.25 1.73
N GLY A 43 16.96 3.67 0.50
CA GLY A 43 17.91 4.38 -0.36
C GLY A 43 18.65 3.52 -1.38
N GLU A 44 18.72 2.21 -1.16
CA GLU A 44 19.48 1.26 -1.98
C GLU A 44 18.60 0.08 -2.43
N ALA A 45 19.05 -0.63 -3.47
CA ALA A 45 18.39 -1.84 -3.93
C ALA A 45 18.57 -2.96 -2.89
N PRO A 46 17.52 -3.73 -2.57
CA PRO A 46 17.62 -4.80 -1.57
C PRO A 46 18.49 -5.95 -2.06
N THR A 47 19.19 -6.61 -1.13
CA THR A 47 19.67 -7.97 -1.39
C THR A 47 18.49 -8.95 -1.47
N ARG A 48 18.70 -10.14 -2.04
CA ARG A 48 17.65 -11.16 -2.12
C ARG A 48 17.04 -11.50 -0.76
N GLU A 49 17.85 -11.60 0.29
CA GLU A 49 17.39 -11.90 1.64
C GLU A 49 16.55 -10.76 2.23
N GLN A 50 17.00 -9.52 2.05
CA GLN A 50 16.27 -8.32 2.48
C GLN A 50 14.94 -8.19 1.76
N TYR A 51 14.91 -8.46 0.45
CA TYR A 51 13.70 -8.41 -0.35
C TYR A 51 12.67 -9.44 0.12
N GLU A 52 13.08 -10.70 0.31
CA GLU A 52 12.17 -11.76 0.78
C GLU A 52 11.63 -11.47 2.19
N GLN A 53 12.46 -10.92 3.09
CA GLN A 53 12.02 -10.50 4.41
C GLN A 53 11.00 -9.35 4.33
N PHE A 54 11.29 -8.33 3.52
CA PHE A 54 10.40 -7.18 3.33
C PHE A 54 9.06 -7.63 2.72
N LYS A 55 9.10 -8.43 1.64
CA LYS A 55 7.92 -9.00 0.98
C LYS A 55 7.08 -9.83 1.95
N THR A 56 7.71 -10.70 2.74
CA THR A 56 7.02 -11.51 3.75
C THR A 56 6.36 -10.65 4.83
N THR A 57 7.06 -9.60 5.26
CA THR A 57 6.54 -8.66 6.26
C THR A 57 5.30 -7.94 5.74
N VAL A 58 5.36 -7.42 4.51
CA VAL A 58 4.25 -6.69 3.90
C VAL A 58 3.05 -7.59 3.64
N THR A 59 3.25 -8.76 3.02
CA THR A 59 2.17 -9.70 2.69
C THR A 59 1.42 -10.18 3.94
N ARG A 60 2.13 -10.42 5.05
CA ARG A 60 1.51 -10.88 6.32
C ARG A 60 0.80 -9.79 7.12
N HIS A 61 0.96 -8.51 6.77
CA HIS A 61 0.29 -7.39 7.46
C HIS A 61 -0.86 -6.78 6.66
N THR A 62 -1.32 -7.45 5.59
CA THR A 62 -2.40 -6.97 4.70
C THR A 62 -3.78 -6.94 5.35
N MET A 63 -4.07 -7.87 6.27
CA MET A 63 -5.38 -7.92 6.95
C MET A 63 -5.60 -6.71 7.86
N VAL A 64 -6.82 -6.20 7.85
CA VAL A 64 -7.27 -5.11 8.72
C VAL A 64 -8.16 -5.67 9.83
N HIS A 65 -8.23 -4.96 10.97
CA HIS A 65 -9.10 -5.36 12.07
C HIS A 65 -10.57 -5.28 11.65
N GLU A 66 -11.41 -6.27 11.99
CA GLU A 66 -12.80 -6.37 11.52
C GLU A 66 -13.66 -5.14 11.91
N GLN A 67 -13.36 -4.49 13.04
CA GLN A 67 -14.02 -3.23 13.42
C GLN A 67 -13.84 -2.11 12.38
N ILE A 68 -12.79 -2.16 11.57
CA ILE A 68 -12.61 -1.23 10.44
C ILE A 68 -13.66 -1.49 9.37
N ALA A 69 -14.01 -2.75 9.09
CA ALA A 69 -15.10 -3.08 8.18
C ALA A 69 -16.43 -2.46 8.67
N SER A 70 -16.70 -2.54 9.98
CA SER A 70 -17.87 -1.88 10.58
C SER A 70 -17.84 -0.36 10.46
N PHE A 71 -16.66 0.26 10.51
CA PHE A 71 -16.51 1.71 10.36
C PHE A 71 -16.95 2.21 8.97
N PHE A 72 -16.82 1.39 7.91
CA PHE A 72 -17.31 1.75 6.58
C PHE A 72 -18.82 2.04 6.56
N HIS A 73 -19.61 1.34 7.39
CA HIS A 73 -21.06 1.57 7.50
C HIS A 73 -21.45 2.95 8.05
N GLY A 74 -20.50 3.69 8.63
CA GLY A 74 -20.71 5.08 9.03
C GLY A 74 -20.77 6.05 7.85
N PHE A 75 -20.26 5.66 6.67
CA PHE A 75 -20.30 6.50 5.47
C PHE A 75 -21.54 6.22 4.63
N ARG A 76 -22.04 7.24 3.93
CA ARG A 76 -23.02 7.02 2.87
C ARG A 76 -22.35 6.29 1.68
N ARG A 77 -23.10 5.45 0.98
CA ARG A 77 -22.59 4.72 -0.20
C ARG A 77 -22.23 5.62 -1.39
N ASP A 78 -22.81 6.81 -1.46
CA ASP A 78 -22.52 7.82 -2.49
C ASP A 78 -21.33 8.74 -2.13
N ALA A 79 -20.65 8.48 -1.00
CA ALA A 79 -19.47 9.23 -0.62
C ALA A 79 -18.32 9.01 -1.61
N HIS A 80 -17.57 10.07 -1.90
CA HIS A 80 -16.40 9.97 -2.77
C HIS A 80 -15.36 9.02 -2.14
N PRO A 81 -14.79 8.05 -2.89
CA PRO A 81 -13.87 7.06 -2.34
C PRO A 81 -12.68 7.65 -1.58
N MET A 82 -12.12 8.78 -2.04
CA MET A 82 -11.05 9.48 -1.32
C MET A 82 -11.47 10.00 0.07
N ALA A 83 -12.72 10.43 0.25
CA ALA A 83 -13.20 10.89 1.55
C ALA A 83 -13.31 9.73 2.54
N VAL A 84 -13.82 8.58 2.06
CA VAL A 84 -13.87 7.34 2.84
C VAL A 84 -12.46 6.87 3.18
N MET A 85 -11.56 6.82 2.20
CA MET A 85 -10.16 6.40 2.39
C MET A 85 -9.45 7.28 3.42
N CYS A 86 -9.58 8.60 3.32
CA CYS A 86 -9.00 9.54 4.29
C CYS A 86 -9.52 9.29 5.71
N GLY A 87 -10.83 9.12 5.88
CA GLY A 87 -11.43 8.85 7.18
C GLY A 87 -11.00 7.51 7.78
N VAL A 88 -10.97 6.45 6.96
CA VAL A 88 -10.59 5.10 7.41
C VAL A 88 -9.10 5.01 7.74
N VAL A 89 -8.24 5.62 6.91
CA VAL A 89 -6.79 5.70 7.21
C VAL A 89 -6.54 6.51 8.48
N GLY A 90 -7.29 7.59 8.71
CA GLY A 90 -7.25 8.32 9.98
C GLY A 90 -7.68 7.45 11.16
N ALA A 91 -8.72 6.63 11.00
CA ALA A 91 -9.19 5.71 12.02
C ALA A 91 -8.16 4.63 12.39
N LEU A 92 -7.28 4.20 11.46
CA LEU A 92 -6.20 3.26 11.76
C LEU A 92 -5.30 3.74 12.91
N ALA A 93 -5.10 5.05 13.07
CA ALA A 93 -4.29 5.60 14.15
C ALA A 93 -4.81 5.22 15.54
N ALA A 94 -6.13 5.02 15.70
CA ALA A 94 -6.73 4.59 16.96
C ALA A 94 -6.45 3.11 17.27
N PHE A 95 -6.22 2.27 16.25
CA PHE A 95 -5.92 0.85 16.40
C PHE A 95 -4.44 0.58 16.70
N TYR A 96 -3.55 1.51 16.34
CA TYR A 96 -2.09 1.35 16.40
C TYR A 96 -1.46 2.42 17.28
N HIS A 97 -1.95 2.56 18.50
CA HIS A 97 -1.42 3.53 19.48
C HIS A 97 -0.11 3.09 20.15
N ASP A 98 0.33 1.86 19.89
CA ASP A 98 1.54 1.22 20.42
C ASP A 98 2.83 1.79 19.82
N SER A 99 2.77 2.30 18.58
CA SER A 99 3.94 2.75 17.82
C SER A 99 3.81 4.20 17.33
N LEU A 100 3.50 5.14 18.23
CA LEU A 100 3.27 6.56 17.89
C LEU A 100 4.44 7.50 18.22
N ASP A 101 5.53 7.00 18.80
CA ASP A 101 6.71 7.84 19.06
C ASP A 101 7.46 8.15 17.77
N ILE A 102 7.40 9.42 17.34
CA ILE A 102 8.06 9.91 16.12
C ILE A 102 9.58 9.98 16.23
N ASN A 103 10.13 9.97 17.45
CA ASN A 103 11.58 10.02 17.67
C ASN A 103 12.21 8.62 17.66
N ASN A 104 11.40 7.57 17.68
CA ASN A 104 11.87 6.20 17.60
C ASN A 104 11.84 5.71 16.14
N ASP A 105 13.01 5.38 15.61
CA ASP A 105 13.18 4.90 14.23
C ASP A 105 12.38 3.61 13.97
N GLU A 106 12.34 2.70 14.94
CA GLU A 106 11.61 1.44 14.83
C GLU A 106 10.10 1.67 14.74
N HIS A 107 9.56 2.63 15.51
CA HIS A 107 8.14 2.97 15.44
C HIS A 107 7.77 3.58 14.09
N ARG A 108 8.63 4.44 13.53
CA ARG A 108 8.44 5.02 12.19
C ARG A 108 8.44 3.93 11.11
N GLU A 109 9.35 2.98 11.21
CA GLU A 109 9.45 1.84 10.29
C GLU A 109 8.21 0.94 10.39
N ILE A 110 7.78 0.57 11.59
CA ILE A 110 6.57 -0.23 11.82
C ILE A 110 5.34 0.47 11.24
N ALA A 111 5.20 1.79 11.45
CA ALA A 111 4.11 2.57 10.90
C ALA A 111 4.12 2.57 9.36
N ALA A 112 5.29 2.75 8.74
CA ALA A 112 5.46 2.71 7.29
C ALA A 112 5.07 1.34 6.71
N TYR A 113 5.54 0.25 7.32
CA TYR A 113 5.18 -1.11 6.90
C TYR A 113 3.68 -1.39 7.04
N ARG A 114 3.08 -1.03 8.19
CA ARG A 114 1.65 -1.24 8.44
C ARG A 114 0.80 -0.47 7.42
N LEU A 115 1.17 0.77 7.10
CA LEU A 115 0.49 1.56 6.07
C LEU A 115 0.65 0.94 4.68
N LEU A 116 1.89 0.64 4.27
CA LEU A 116 2.16 0.03 2.95
C LEU A 116 1.38 -1.27 2.75
N SER A 117 1.28 -2.09 3.79
CA SER A 117 0.59 -3.39 3.75
C SER A 117 -0.93 -3.26 3.69
N LYS A 118 -1.52 -2.29 4.41
CA LYS A 118 -2.97 -2.17 4.57
C LYS A 118 -3.63 -1.26 3.56
N MET A 119 -2.87 -0.36 2.93
CA MET A 119 -3.39 0.57 1.93
C MET A 119 -4.17 -0.13 0.79
N PRO A 120 -3.68 -1.22 0.18
CA PRO A 120 -4.42 -1.92 -0.86
C PRO A 120 -5.75 -2.49 -0.37
N THR A 121 -5.76 -3.10 0.82
CA THR A 121 -6.96 -3.64 1.44
C THR A 121 -7.99 -2.55 1.68
N LEU A 122 -7.57 -1.40 2.23
CA LEU A 122 -8.46 -0.26 2.45
C LEU A 122 -8.99 0.34 1.16
N ALA A 123 -8.15 0.50 0.15
CA ALA A 123 -8.55 1.02 -1.15
C ALA A 123 -9.56 0.07 -1.84
N ALA A 124 -9.32 -1.24 -1.80
CA ALA A 124 -10.25 -2.24 -2.33
C ALA A 124 -11.58 -2.24 -1.56
N MET A 125 -11.55 -2.15 -0.22
CA MET A 125 -12.76 -2.00 0.59
C MET A 125 -13.53 -0.72 0.24
N CYS A 126 -12.86 0.41 0.03
CA CYS A 126 -13.51 1.66 -0.41
C CYS A 126 -14.23 1.47 -1.75
N PHE A 127 -13.61 0.77 -2.71
CA PHE A 127 -14.23 0.47 -4.00
C PHE A 127 -15.41 -0.49 -3.86
N LYS A 128 -15.25 -1.62 -3.17
CA LYS A 128 -16.34 -2.58 -2.91
C LYS A 128 -17.51 -1.93 -2.18
N TYR A 129 -17.23 -1.04 -1.23
CA TYR A 129 -18.25 -0.29 -0.50
C TYR A 129 -19.07 0.62 -1.42
N SER A 130 -18.43 1.35 -2.34
CA SER A 130 -19.11 2.28 -3.24
C SER A 130 -19.99 1.56 -4.26
N VAL A 131 -19.57 0.38 -4.75
CA VAL A 131 -20.38 -0.46 -5.65
C VAL A 131 -21.39 -1.34 -4.90
N GLY A 132 -21.35 -1.37 -3.57
CA GLY A 132 -22.28 -2.13 -2.73
C GLY A 132 -22.04 -3.64 -2.69
N GLN A 133 -20.83 -4.09 -3.00
CA GLN A 133 -20.41 -5.49 -2.97
C GLN A 133 -19.77 -5.86 -1.62
N PRO A 134 -19.72 -7.16 -1.27
CA PRO A 134 -19.00 -7.62 -0.08
C PRO A 134 -17.48 -7.35 -0.19
N PHE A 135 -16.83 -7.21 0.96
CA PHE A 135 -15.38 -7.09 1.03
C PHE A 135 -14.72 -8.44 0.74
N ILE A 136 -13.61 -8.38 0.00
CA ILE A 136 -12.79 -9.53 -0.34
C ILE A 136 -11.53 -9.47 0.52
N TYR A 137 -11.20 -10.58 1.17
CA TYR A 137 -10.01 -10.68 2.00
C TYR A 137 -8.74 -10.83 1.17
N PRO A 138 -7.59 -10.32 1.65
CA PRO A 138 -6.33 -10.49 0.98
C PRO A 138 -5.90 -11.97 0.96
N ARG A 139 -5.17 -12.33 -0.09
CA ARG A 139 -4.60 -13.66 -0.32
C ARG A 139 -3.07 -13.58 -0.29
N ASN A 140 -2.45 -14.38 0.59
CA ASN A 140 -1.00 -14.36 0.81
C ASN A 140 -0.20 -15.08 -0.29
N ASP A 141 -0.86 -15.87 -1.13
CA ASP A 141 -0.26 -16.57 -2.27
C ASP A 141 -0.11 -15.68 -3.52
N LEU A 142 -0.70 -14.48 -3.52
CA LEU A 142 -0.62 -13.50 -4.59
C LEU A 142 0.46 -12.45 -4.31
N SER A 143 1.03 -11.86 -5.37
CA SER A 143 1.91 -10.69 -5.26
C SER A 143 1.13 -9.44 -4.82
N TYR A 144 1.84 -8.35 -4.52
CA TYR A 144 1.21 -7.11 -4.04
C TYR A 144 0.18 -6.55 -5.03
N ALA A 145 0.53 -6.49 -6.32
CA ALA A 145 -0.35 -5.99 -7.37
C ALA A 145 -1.50 -6.96 -7.67
N GLU A 146 -1.20 -8.26 -7.76
CA GLU A 146 -2.21 -9.29 -8.00
C GLU A 146 -3.24 -9.36 -6.88
N ASN A 147 -2.80 -9.29 -5.62
CA ASN A 147 -3.67 -9.27 -4.46
C ASN A 147 -4.58 -8.04 -4.46
N PHE A 148 -4.06 -6.87 -4.87
CA PHE A 148 -4.87 -5.66 -4.98
C PHE A 148 -5.98 -5.83 -6.03
N LEU A 149 -5.65 -6.34 -7.23
CA LEU A 149 -6.64 -6.61 -8.28
C LEU A 149 -7.67 -7.66 -7.84
N HIS A 150 -7.22 -8.72 -7.17
CA HIS A 150 -8.10 -9.73 -6.58
C HIS A 150 -9.12 -9.09 -5.62
N MET A 151 -8.66 -8.28 -4.67
CA MET A 151 -9.56 -7.64 -3.70
C MET A 151 -10.53 -6.64 -4.35
N MET A 152 -10.13 -5.98 -5.43
CA MET A 152 -11.00 -5.04 -6.16
C MET A 152 -12.09 -5.74 -6.98
N PHE A 153 -11.75 -6.79 -7.72
CA PHE A 153 -12.60 -7.33 -8.79
C PHE A 153 -13.19 -8.70 -8.50
N ALA A 154 -12.62 -9.49 -7.58
CA ALA A 154 -13.20 -10.78 -7.23
C ALA A 154 -14.61 -10.64 -6.63
N ASN A 155 -15.43 -11.66 -6.82
CA ASN A 155 -16.78 -11.74 -6.28
C ASN A 155 -16.93 -13.10 -5.58
N PRO A 156 -17.62 -13.22 -4.44
CA PRO A 156 -17.74 -14.52 -3.75
C PRO A 156 -18.47 -15.60 -4.55
N CYS A 157 -19.14 -15.22 -5.63
CA CYS A 157 -19.90 -16.12 -6.47
C CYS A 157 -19.06 -16.83 -7.54
N GLU A 158 -17.84 -16.39 -7.82
CA GLU A 158 -17.01 -16.89 -8.94
C GLU A 158 -15.53 -16.89 -8.57
N GLU A 159 -14.76 -17.84 -9.14
CA GLU A 159 -13.30 -17.81 -9.00
C GLU A 159 -12.73 -16.67 -9.85
N TYR A 160 -11.80 -15.91 -9.26
CA TYR A 160 -11.14 -14.80 -9.93
C TYR A 160 -9.72 -15.21 -10.33
N GLU A 161 -9.48 -15.26 -11.64
CA GLU A 161 -8.15 -15.38 -12.21
C GLU A 161 -7.56 -13.99 -12.44
N VAL A 162 -6.42 -13.72 -11.83
CA VAL A 162 -5.73 -12.44 -12.00
C VAL A 162 -5.12 -12.38 -13.40
N ASN A 163 -5.33 -11.28 -14.12
CA ASN A 163 -4.73 -11.08 -15.43
C ASN A 163 -3.20 -10.94 -15.26
N PRO A 164 -2.39 -11.78 -15.93
CA PRO A 164 -0.93 -11.78 -15.78
C PRO A 164 -0.22 -10.53 -16.36
N VAL A 165 -0.90 -9.73 -17.19
CA VAL A 165 -0.37 -8.60 -17.98
C VAL A 165 0.82 -8.95 -18.87
#